data_AF-A0A7Y0SJ12-F1
#
_entry.id   AF-A0A7Y0SJ12-F1
#
_cell.length_a   1.000
_cell.length_b   1.000
_cell.length_c   1.000
_cell.angle_alpha   90.00
_cell.angle_beta   90.00
_cell.angle_gamma   90.00
#
_symmetry.space_group_name_H-M   'P 1'
#
loop_
_entity.id
_entity.type
_entity.pdbx_description
1 polymer ?
#
loop_
_entity_poly.entity_id
_entity_poly.type
_entity_poly.pdbx_seq_one_letter_code
_entity_poly.pdbx_strand_id
1 'polypeptide(L)' 'LNIGNPAPFGFDAPDEILVDVIRNLPTSQGYCDSKGIYSARKAVVQHYQRKGIRSLDVEDVYVGNGVSELIVMAMQALLN' A
#
# COMPACT_ATOMS: atom_id res chain seq x y z
N LEU A 1 5.24 -19.42 -17.95
CA LEU A 1 5.93 -18.12 -17.79
C LEU A 1 5.04 -16.96 -18.28
N ASN A 2 3.82 -16.86 -17.76
CA ASN A 2 2.77 -15.95 -18.24
C ASN A 2 2.17 -15.08 -17.13
N ILE A 3 2.60 -15.31 -15.89
CA ILE A 3 2.14 -14.60 -14.69
C ILE A 3 3.37 -14.30 -13.82
N GLY A 4 3.50 -13.03 -13.42
CA GLY A 4 4.55 -12.58 -12.51
C GLY A 4 4.19 -12.78 -11.03
N ASN A 5 3.69 -13.97 -10.66
CA ASN A 5 3.38 -14.30 -9.27
C ASN A 5 4.61 -14.95 -8.61
N PRO A 6 5.24 -14.35 -7.59
CA PRO A 6 6.46 -14.89 -6.98
C PRO A 6 6.24 -16.17 -6.17
N ALA A 7 5.08 -16.34 -5.52
CA ALA A 7 4.86 -17.43 -4.55
C ALA A 7 5.03 -18.85 -5.15
N PRO A 8 4.51 -19.17 -6.35
CA PRO A 8 4.77 -20.46 -7.01
C PRO A 8 6.24 -20.75 -7.31
N PHE A 9 7.13 -19.75 -7.20
CA PHE A 9 8.57 -19.88 -7.42
C PHE A 9 9.38 -19.87 -6.11
N GLY A 10 8.72 -20.04 -4.95
CA GLY A 10 9.39 -20.16 -3.65
C GLY A 10 9.85 -18.81 -3.06
N PHE A 11 9.29 -17.70 -3.52
CA PHE A 11 9.49 -16.40 -2.88
C PHE A 11 8.38 -16.17 -1.85
N ASP A 12 8.76 -16.31 -0.58
CA ASP A 12 7.87 -16.06 0.55
C ASP A 12 7.95 -14.60 1.01
N ALA A 13 6.90 -14.16 1.71
CA ALA A 13 6.93 -12.87 2.38
C ALA A 13 7.94 -12.91 3.54
N PRO A 14 8.71 -11.83 3.77
CA PRO A 14 9.57 -11.71 4.95
C PRO A 14 8.81 -11.94 6.26
N ASP A 15 9.43 -12.65 7.21
CA ASP A 15 8.83 -12.98 8.51
C ASP A 15 8.32 -11.75 9.27
N GLU A 16 9.06 -10.64 9.23
CA GLU A 16 8.69 -9.38 9.89
C GLU A 16 7.31 -8.88 9.41
N ILE A 17 7.03 -9.00 8.10
CA ILE A 17 5.73 -8.61 7.54
C ILE A 17 4.63 -9.53 8.06
N LEU A 18 4.87 -10.85 8.07
CA LEU A 18 3.89 -11.83 8.56
C LEU A 18 3.55 -11.60 10.04
N VAL A 19 4.58 -11.40 10.87
CA VAL A 19 4.44 -11.14 12.30
C VAL A 19 3.64 -9.86 12.55
N ASP A 20 3.94 -8.77 11.87
CA ASP A 20 3.24 -7.51 12.06
C ASP A 20 1.78 -7.56 11.58
N VAL A 21 1.50 -8.27 10.49
CA VAL A 21 0.12 -8.50 10.03
C VAL A 21 -0.66 -9.31 11.06
N ILE A 22 -0.12 -10.44 11.54
CA ILE A 22 -0.78 -11.28 12.56
C ILE A 22 -1.03 -10.48 13.84
N ARG A 23 -0.06 -9.67 14.27
CA ARG A 23 -0.16 -8.85 15.48
C ARG A 23 -1.27 -7.81 15.40
N ASN A 24 -1.46 -7.18 14.24
CA ASN A 24 -2.46 -6.12 14.06
C ASN A 24 -3.85 -6.63 13.66
N LEU A 25 -3.95 -7.89 13.21
CA LEU A 25 -5.19 -8.52 12.73
C LEU A 25 -6.39 -8.37 13.70
N PRO A 26 -6.26 -8.56 15.03
CA PRO A 26 -7.39 -8.44 15.95
C PRO A 26 -7.97 -7.03 16.07
N THR A 27 -7.22 -6.01 15.63
CA THR A 27 -7.59 -4.60 15.74
C THR A 27 -7.89 -3.95 14.38
N SER A 28 -7.85 -4.73 13.29
CA SER A 28 -8.00 -4.23 11.91
C SER A 28 -9.30 -4.67 11.24
N GLN A 29 -10.31 -5.08 12.01
CA GLN A 29 -11.59 -5.60 11.50
C GLN A 29 -12.55 -4.50 11.02
N GLY A 30 -12.37 -3.27 11.49
CA GLY A 30 -13.21 -2.13 11.13
C GLY A 30 -12.76 -1.43 9.85
N TYR A 31 -13.66 -0.65 9.25
CA TYR A 31 -13.28 0.28 8.18
C TYR A 31 -12.27 1.31 8.69
N CYS A 32 -11.27 1.59 7.85
CA CYS A 32 -10.35 2.71 8.04
C CYS A 32 -10.79 3.92 7.21
N ASP A 33 -10.02 5.00 7.27
CA ASP A 33 -10.19 6.17 6.40
C ASP A 33 -10.14 5.79 4.92
N SER A 34 -10.86 6.51 4.07
CA SER A 34 -10.97 6.17 2.64
C SER A 34 -9.65 6.24 1.88
N LYS A 35 -8.66 7.02 2.36
CA LYS A 35 -7.31 7.05 1.80
C LYS A 35 -6.41 5.93 2.34
N GLY A 36 -6.86 5.22 3.37
CA GLY A 36 -6.13 4.16 4.06
C GLY A 36 -5.56 4.59 5.42
N ILE A 37 -4.99 3.61 6.13
CA ILE A 37 -4.46 3.76 7.49
C ILE A 37 -3.36 4.82 7.54
N TYR A 38 -3.49 5.79 8.45
CA TYR A 38 -2.56 6.92 8.58
C TYR A 38 -1.09 6.48 8.73
N SER A 39 -0.80 5.48 9.57
CA SER A 39 0.56 4.97 9.78
C SER A 39 1.17 4.41 8.50
N ALA A 40 0.39 3.68 7.70
CA ALA A 40 0.83 3.17 6.40
C ALA A 40 1.11 4.32 5.41
N ARG A 41 0.20 5.30 5.32
CA ARG A 41 0.42 6.50 4.48
C ARG A 41 1.68 7.26 4.89
N LYS A 42 1.90 7.47 6.19
CA LYS A 42 3.11 8.13 6.72
C LYS A 42 4.39 7.37 6.37
N ALA A 43 4.38 6.04 6.42
CA ALA A 43 5.53 5.22 6.03
C ALA A 43 5.87 5.40 4.53
N VAL A 44 4.86 5.44 3.66
CA VAL A 44 5.04 5.73 2.22
C VAL A 44 5.64 7.12 2.01
N VAL A 45 5.12 8.14 2.70
CA VAL A 45 5.65 9.51 2.65
C VAL A 45 7.14 9.53 3.02
N GLN A 46 7.49 8.98 4.18
CA GLN A 46 8.87 8.94 4.66
C GLN A 46 9.80 8.20 3.69
N HIS A 47 9.33 7.12 3.08
CA HIS A 47 10.09 6.38 2.07
C HIS A 47 10.45 7.25 0.86
N TYR A 48 9.47 7.99 0.32
CA TYR A 48 9.71 8.86 -0.84
C TYR A 48 10.43 10.17 -0.50
N GLN A 49 10.25 10.70 0.72
CA GLN A 49 11.05 11.80 1.23
C GLN A 49 12.54 11.44 1.29
N ARG A 50 12.88 10.23 1.75
CA ARG A 50 14.28 9.72 1.71
C ARG A 50 14.81 9.57 0.28
N LYS A 51 13.94 9.39 -0.70
CA LYS A 51 14.29 9.34 -2.14
C LYS A 51 14.34 10.72 -2.81
N GLY A 52 14.15 11.80 -2.05
CA GLY A 52 14.29 13.19 -2.53
C GLY A 52 12.98 13.93 -2.76
N ILE A 53 11.82 13.29 -2.64
CA ILE A 53 10.52 13.95 -2.80
C ILE A 53 10.09 14.57 -1.46
N ARG A 54 10.70 15.71 -1.10
CA ARG A 54 10.57 16.32 0.23
C ARG A 54 9.23 16.99 0.50
N SER A 55 8.49 17.37 -0.54
CA SER A 55 7.21 18.08 -0.43
C SER A 55 6.00 17.17 -0.25
N LEU A 56 6.20 15.85 -0.23
CA LEU A 56 5.12 14.87 -0.12
C LEU A 56 4.51 14.88 1.28
N ASP A 57 3.18 14.95 1.36
CA ASP A 57 2.39 14.84 2.60
C ASP A 57 1.52 13.57 2.61
N VAL A 58 0.99 13.20 3.78
CA VAL A 58 0.09 12.04 3.94
C VAL A 58 -1.22 12.20 3.17
N GLU A 59 -1.64 13.44 2.89
CA GLU A 59 -2.85 13.72 2.13
C GLU A 59 -2.70 13.45 0.62
N ASP A 60 -1.46 13.33 0.14
CA ASP A 60 -1.10 12.99 -1.24
C ASP A 60 -1.04 11.48 -1.50
N VAL A 61 -1.20 10.65 -0.46
CA VAL A 61 -1.03 9.19 -0.53
C VAL A 61 -2.36 8.47 -0.38
N TYR A 62 -2.62 7.56 -1.31
CA TYR A 62 -3.77 6.65 -1.29
C TYR A 62 -3.27 5.21 -1.20
N VAL A 63 -3.86 4.41 -0.30
CA VAL A 63 -3.63 2.97 -0.18
C VAL A 63 -4.88 2.25 -0.70
N GLY A 64 -4.70 1.41 -1.72
CA GLY A 64 -5.79 0.64 -2.33
C GLY A 64 -5.48 -0.86 -2.44
N ASN A 65 -6.42 -1.60 -3.02
CA ASN A 65 -6.39 -3.04 -3.23
C ASN A 65 -5.46 -3.42 -4.39
N GLY A 66 -4.18 -3.20 -4.17
CA GLY A 66 -3.16 -3.32 -5.20
C GLY A 66 -3.17 -2.17 -6.20
N VAL A 67 -2.09 -2.05 -6.97
CA VAL A 67 -1.90 -0.96 -7.93
C VAL A 67 -2.98 -0.98 -9.04
N SER A 68 -3.53 -2.16 -9.34
CA SER A 68 -4.58 -2.33 -10.35
C SER A 68 -5.81 -1.48 -10.08
N GLU A 69 -6.27 -1.40 -8.83
CA GLU A 69 -7.41 -0.55 -8.46
C GLU A 69 -7.07 0.95 -8.62
N LEU A 70 -5.90 1.35 -8.12
CA LEU A 70 -5.47 2.74 -8.15
C LEU A 70 -5.26 3.27 -9.59
N ILE A 71 -4.78 2.43 -10.51
CA ILE A 71 -4.66 2.79 -11.94
C ILE A 71 -6.04 3.12 -12.51
N VAL A 72 -7.03 2.27 -12.27
CA VAL A 72 -8.39 2.50 -12.77
C VAL A 72 -8.96 3.79 -12.19
N MET A 73 -8.83 4.02 -10.88
CA MET A 73 -9.31 5.25 -10.25
C MET A 73 -8.63 6.50 -10.82
N ALA A 74 -7.30 6.48 -11.01
CA ALA A 74 -6.57 7.61 -11.57
C ALA A 74 -7.00 7.92 -13.01
N MET A 75 -7.19 6.90 -13.84
CA MET A 75 -7.64 7.06 -15.22
C MET A 75 -9.09 7.56 -15.29
N GLN A 76 -9.97 7.02 -14.44
CA GLN A 76 -11.36 7.44 -14.39
C GLN A 76 -11.50 8.89 -13.93
N ALA A 77 -10.78 9.29 -12.88
CA ALA A 77 -10.83 10.66 -12.36
C ALA A 77 -10.24 11.70 -13.31
N LEU A 78 -9.33 11.27 -14.21
CA LEU A 78 -8.70 12.17 -15.18
C LEU A 78 -9.49 12.30 -16.48
N LEU A 79 -10.12 11.21 -16.96
CA LEU A 79 -10.69 11.15 -18.30
C LEU A 79 -12.22 11.21 -18.36
N ASN A 80 -12.91 10.94 -17.24
CA ASN A 80 -14.38 10.98 -17.16
C ASN A 80 -14.83 12.15 -16.29
#